data_AF-A0A6A6FPM4-F1
#
_entry.id   AF-A0A6A6FPM4-F1
#
_cell.length_a   1.000
_cell.length_b   1.000
_cell.length_c   1.000
_cell.angle_alpha   90.00
_cell.angle_beta   90.00
_cell.angle_gamma   90.00
#
_symmetry.space_group_name_H-M   'P 1'
#
loop_
_entity.id
_entity.type
_entity.pdbx_description
1 polymer ?
#
loop_
_entity_poly.entity_id
_entity_poly.type
_entity_poly.pdbx_seq_one_letter_code
_entity_poly.pdbx_strand_id
1 'polypeptide(L)'
;MSYSATLSQGLPVPAATPQNRSTSSASSQAQSQRATNTKTNINHSHPKSQSTNHPPPTSSKAKQEEKEKEEPEPVYVLTLLTTKPLHTRMTALRTHYFPRKINKLAAHLTLFHALPQSQLHEKIIPTLMQITQTTPPFRIEVTEPFRLKKGFAISVSRENGGEQARAIHQRLQEAWKEEGGGGGGEGWLSEQDAAGGGGRVHYTLMNKVDDEEEVAKAFEELKGFWKGDGGRAEGLALWRYDRGFWRWEQKFLFRGE
;
A
#
# COMPACT_ATOMS: atom_id res chain seq x y z
N MET A 1 -8.49 -12.58 4.70
CA MET A 1 -9.82 -12.21 4.14
C MET A 1 -9.64 -11.14 3.06
N SER A 2 -10.50 -11.07 2.03
CA SER A 2 -10.51 -9.99 1.03
C SER A 2 -11.25 -8.76 1.58
N TYR A 3 -10.93 -7.56 1.07
CA TYR A 3 -11.57 -6.28 1.42
C TYR A 3 -13.09 -6.37 1.66
N SER A 4 -13.80 -6.94 0.68
CA SER A 4 -15.27 -7.07 0.73
C SER A 4 -15.75 -8.03 1.83
N ALA A 5 -14.99 -9.09 2.13
CA ALA A 5 -15.34 -10.04 3.19
C ALA A 5 -15.15 -9.44 4.59
N THR A 6 -14.05 -8.70 4.80
CA THR A 6 -13.71 -8.08 6.09
C THR A 6 -14.73 -7.03 6.53
N LEU A 7 -15.30 -6.26 5.59
CA LEU A 7 -16.29 -5.22 5.92
C LEU A 7 -17.73 -5.75 5.98
N SER A 8 -18.05 -6.82 5.24
CA SER A 8 -19.36 -7.47 5.27
C SER A 8 -19.62 -8.22 6.59
N GLN A 9 -18.62 -8.93 7.10
CA GLN A 9 -18.75 -9.71 8.34
C GLN A 9 -18.49 -8.91 9.62
N GLY A 10 -18.27 -7.59 9.50
CA GLY A 10 -17.77 -6.78 10.61
C GLY A 10 -16.26 -6.90 10.72
N LEU A 11 -15.60 -5.77 10.97
CA LEU A 11 -14.14 -5.72 11.09
C LEU A 11 -13.69 -6.62 12.25
N PRO A 12 -12.63 -7.43 12.09
CA PRO A 12 -12.06 -8.19 13.18
C PRO A 12 -11.71 -7.25 14.35
N VAL A 13 -12.07 -7.65 15.56
CA VAL A 13 -11.69 -6.96 16.80
C VAL A 13 -10.19 -7.24 17.02
N PRO A 14 -9.36 -6.24 17.35
CA PRO A 14 -7.95 -6.49 17.63
C PRO A 14 -7.80 -7.53 18.75
N ALA A 15 -6.97 -8.55 18.51
CA ALA A 15 -6.56 -9.47 19.57
C ALA A 15 -5.79 -8.65 20.63
N ALA A 16 -6.19 -8.77 21.89
CA ALA A 16 -5.49 -8.14 23.00
C ALA A 16 -4.05 -8.69 23.06
N THR A 17 -3.07 -7.80 23.01
CA THR A 17 -1.66 -8.14 23.18
C THR A 17 -1.44 -8.65 24.61
N PRO A 18 -0.92 -9.87 24.83
CA PRO A 18 -0.45 -10.24 26.15
C PRO A 18 0.81 -9.44 26.47
N GLN A 19 0.74 -8.61 27.50
CA GLN A 19 1.92 -8.05 28.15
C GLN A 19 2.78 -9.21 28.64
N ASN A 20 4.07 -9.23 28.25
CA ASN A 20 5.03 -10.09 28.94
C ASN A 20 6.19 -9.27 29.51
N ARG A 21 6.41 -9.58 30.78
CA ARG A 21 7.19 -8.88 31.78
C ARG A 21 8.65 -9.27 31.60
N SER A 22 9.53 -8.28 31.71
CA SER A 22 10.98 -8.41 31.72
C SER A 22 11.47 -9.23 32.92
N THR A 23 12.41 -10.15 32.67
CA THR A 23 13.41 -10.59 33.67
C THR A 23 14.76 -10.78 33.01
N SER A 24 15.73 -10.07 33.56
CA SER A 24 17.17 -10.08 33.30
C SER A 24 17.88 -11.33 33.84
N SER A 25 18.91 -11.81 33.15
CA SER A 25 20.11 -12.40 33.78
C SER A 25 21.29 -12.45 32.80
N ALA A 26 22.46 -12.12 33.34
CA ALA A 26 23.73 -11.93 32.64
C ALA A 26 24.62 -13.19 32.61
N SER A 27 25.73 -13.04 31.85
CA SER A 27 27.06 -13.68 31.96
C SER A 27 27.23 -15.15 31.58
N SER A 28 28.13 -15.43 30.62
CA SER A 28 29.54 -15.83 30.90
C SER A 28 30.37 -16.06 29.62
N GLN A 29 31.64 -15.68 29.71
CA GLN A 29 32.73 -15.83 28.74
C GLN A 29 33.09 -17.28 28.39
N ALA A 30 33.70 -17.49 27.21
CA ALA A 30 34.88 -18.35 27.06
C ALA A 30 35.64 -18.04 25.76
N GLN A 31 36.91 -17.64 25.91
CA GLN A 31 37.94 -17.59 24.87
C GLN A 31 38.47 -19.01 24.60
N SER A 32 38.91 -19.30 23.37
CA SER A 32 40.08 -20.18 23.18
C SER A 32 40.77 -19.93 21.83
N GLN A 33 42.06 -20.24 21.80
CA GLN A 33 43.11 -19.68 20.98
C GLN A 33 43.52 -20.56 19.79
N ARG A 34 43.98 -19.89 18.72
CA ARG A 34 45.19 -20.13 17.89
C ARG A 34 45.68 -21.57 17.60
N ALA A 35 45.86 -21.87 16.30
CA ALA A 35 47.08 -22.49 15.78
C ALA A 35 47.24 -22.28 14.26
N THR A 36 48.40 -21.77 13.88
CA THR A 36 48.95 -21.63 12.53
C THR A 36 49.59 -22.94 12.07
N ASN A 37 49.54 -23.28 10.78
CA ASN A 37 50.63 -24.05 10.19
C ASN A 37 50.78 -23.79 8.67
N THR A 38 52.00 -23.42 8.31
CA THR A 38 52.53 -23.20 6.97
C THR A 38 53.34 -24.44 6.59
N LYS A 39 53.32 -24.89 5.33
CA LYS A 39 54.51 -25.46 4.65
C LYS A 39 54.31 -25.67 3.14
N THR A 40 55.42 -25.43 2.45
CA THR A 40 55.72 -25.31 1.02
C THR A 40 56.40 -26.56 0.45
N ASN A 41 56.39 -26.68 -0.90
CA ASN A 41 57.38 -27.22 -1.87
C ASN A 41 56.70 -28.07 -2.97
N ILE A 42 56.77 -27.76 -4.28
CA ILE A 42 57.87 -27.56 -5.26
C ILE A 42 58.56 -28.88 -5.70
N ASN A 43 58.32 -29.33 -6.94
CA ASN A 43 59.28 -29.50 -8.08
C ASN A 43 58.68 -30.36 -9.24
N HIS A 44 58.63 -29.86 -10.49
CA HIS A 44 59.51 -30.15 -11.67
C HIS A 44 59.46 -31.62 -12.15
N SER A 45 59.12 -32.00 -13.40
CA SER A 45 59.87 -31.75 -14.67
C SER A 45 59.14 -32.36 -15.91
N HIS A 46 59.42 -31.84 -17.12
CA HIS A 46 59.03 -32.20 -18.52
C HIS A 46 59.61 -33.56 -19.07
N PRO A 47 59.58 -33.97 -20.38
CA PRO A 47 58.97 -33.46 -21.66
C PRO A 47 58.40 -34.52 -22.68
N LYS A 48 57.86 -34.03 -23.82
CA LYS A 48 57.89 -34.49 -25.26
C LYS A 48 56.50 -34.63 -25.93
N SER A 49 56.16 -33.75 -26.90
CA SER A 49 56.21 -33.93 -28.39
C SER A 49 55.18 -34.96 -28.88
N GLN A 50 54.23 -34.74 -29.80
CA GLN A 50 54.16 -33.92 -31.02
C GLN A 50 52.71 -33.99 -31.58
N SER A 51 52.41 -33.13 -32.55
CA SER A 51 51.40 -33.29 -33.62
C SER A 51 50.11 -32.46 -33.54
N THR A 52 49.78 -31.98 -34.73
CA THR A 52 48.93 -30.87 -35.17
C THR A 52 47.44 -31.15 -35.08
N ASN A 53 46.62 -30.11 -34.80
CA ASN A 53 45.43 -29.73 -35.57
C ASN A 53 44.65 -28.58 -34.89
N HIS A 54 44.33 -27.54 -35.65
CA HIS A 54 43.31 -26.51 -35.38
C HIS A 54 42.31 -26.54 -36.55
N PRO A 55 41.06 -26.01 -36.45
CA PRO A 55 40.24 -25.57 -35.30
C PRO A 55 38.78 -26.16 -35.40
N PRO A 56 37.76 -25.77 -34.60
CA PRO A 56 37.08 -24.45 -34.67
C PRO A 56 36.77 -23.86 -33.25
N PRO A 57 36.23 -22.63 -33.14
CA PRO A 57 36.30 -21.85 -31.90
C PRO A 57 35.25 -22.33 -30.90
N THR A 58 35.69 -22.70 -29.69
CA THR A 58 34.77 -22.92 -28.58
C THR A 58 34.22 -21.58 -28.11
N SER A 59 32.93 -21.41 -28.33
CA SER A 59 32.06 -20.37 -27.79
C SER A 59 32.51 -19.93 -26.40
N SER A 60 32.75 -18.63 -26.26
CA SER A 60 32.57 -17.90 -25.02
C SER A 60 31.17 -18.21 -24.48
N LYS A 61 31.08 -19.23 -23.61
CA LYS A 61 29.86 -19.49 -22.85
C LYS A 61 29.78 -18.34 -21.85
N ALA A 62 29.07 -17.33 -22.28
CA ALA A 62 28.64 -16.20 -21.50
C ALA A 62 28.21 -16.71 -20.13
N LYS A 63 28.90 -16.20 -19.11
CA LYS A 63 28.45 -16.21 -17.73
C LYS A 63 27.16 -15.39 -17.73
N GLN A 64 26.04 -16.05 -18.02
CA GLN A 64 24.73 -15.49 -17.79
C GLN A 64 24.60 -15.37 -16.29
N GLU A 65 24.86 -14.17 -15.79
CA GLU A 65 24.38 -13.73 -14.50
C GLU A 65 22.87 -14.00 -14.49
N GLU A 66 22.46 -15.02 -13.74
CA GLU A 66 21.09 -15.20 -13.31
C GLU A 66 20.76 -13.96 -12.48
N LYS A 67 20.25 -12.94 -13.14
CA LYS A 67 19.66 -11.77 -12.50
C LYS A 67 18.44 -12.32 -11.76
N GLU A 68 18.62 -12.67 -10.49
CA GLU A 68 17.53 -12.94 -9.56
C GLU A 68 16.52 -11.81 -9.76
N LYS A 69 15.34 -12.17 -10.27
CA LYS A 69 14.23 -11.22 -10.36
C LYS A 69 13.85 -10.92 -8.92
N GLU A 70 14.42 -9.86 -8.35
CA GLU A 70 13.96 -9.30 -7.10
C GLU A 70 12.44 -9.09 -7.23
N GLU A 71 11.67 -9.85 -6.45
CA GLU A 71 10.23 -9.62 -6.42
C GLU A 71 10.01 -8.22 -5.84
N PRO A 72 9.15 -7.39 -6.46
CA PRO A 72 8.89 -6.04 -5.98
C PRO A 72 8.37 -6.11 -4.54
N GLU A 73 8.82 -5.20 -3.69
CA GLU A 73 8.40 -5.18 -2.28
C GLU A 73 6.87 -5.08 -2.16
N PRO A 74 6.25 -5.73 -1.15
CA PRO A 74 4.83 -5.56 -0.91
C PRO A 74 4.48 -4.09 -0.64
N VAL A 75 3.31 -3.67 -1.11
CA VAL A 75 2.81 -2.31 -0.89
C VAL A 75 1.45 -2.31 -0.22
N TYR A 76 1.14 -1.21 0.45
CA TYR A 76 -0.07 -0.99 1.23
C TYR A 76 -0.88 0.18 0.72
N VAL A 77 -2.19 0.04 0.77
CA VAL A 77 -3.17 1.08 0.47
C VAL A 77 -3.72 1.61 1.79
N LEU A 78 -3.82 2.93 1.91
CA LEU A 78 -4.46 3.60 3.03
C LEU A 78 -5.81 4.18 2.59
N THR A 79 -6.86 3.90 3.34
CA THR A 79 -8.22 4.41 3.07
C THR A 79 -8.81 5.10 4.30
N LEU A 80 -9.72 6.05 4.07
CA LEU A 80 -10.60 6.59 5.12
C LEU A 80 -11.70 5.57 5.45
N LEU A 81 -11.86 5.24 6.74
CA LEU A 81 -12.95 4.41 7.23
C LEU A 81 -14.20 5.25 7.44
N THR A 82 -15.33 4.72 7.01
CA THR A 82 -16.63 5.40 7.09
C THR A 82 -17.65 4.53 7.81
N THR A 83 -18.66 5.16 8.39
CA THR A 83 -19.78 4.48 9.06
C THR A 83 -20.40 3.42 8.16
N LYS A 84 -20.77 2.27 8.74
CA LYS A 84 -21.31 1.11 8.03
C LYS A 84 -22.47 1.45 7.05
N PRO A 85 -23.50 2.25 7.40
CA PRO A 85 -24.58 2.57 6.48
C PRO A 85 -24.10 3.23 5.18
N LEU A 86 -23.26 4.26 5.29
CA LEU A 86 -22.70 4.95 4.13
C LEU A 86 -21.84 4.00 3.29
N HIS A 87 -20.94 3.24 3.92
CA HIS A 87 -20.09 2.28 3.22
C HIS A 87 -20.92 1.21 2.46
N THR A 88 -21.98 0.68 3.09
CA THR A 88 -22.88 -0.30 2.45
C THR A 88 -23.57 0.31 1.23
N ARG A 89 -24.10 1.53 1.33
CA ARG A 89 -24.77 2.19 0.19
C ARG A 89 -23.79 2.48 -0.95
N MET A 90 -22.60 3.00 -0.65
CA MET A 90 -21.57 3.25 -1.66
C MET A 90 -21.10 1.96 -2.34
N THR A 91 -20.99 0.89 -1.57
CA THR A 91 -20.66 -0.44 -2.10
C THR A 91 -21.75 -0.96 -3.03
N ALA A 92 -23.03 -0.79 -2.68
CA ALA A 92 -24.13 -1.18 -3.55
C ALA A 92 -24.10 -0.44 -4.90
N LEU A 93 -23.87 0.88 -4.89
CA LEU A 93 -23.71 1.67 -6.12
C LEU A 93 -22.52 1.18 -6.95
N ARG A 94 -21.36 0.94 -6.32
CA ARG A 94 -20.18 0.42 -7.01
C ARG A 94 -20.43 -0.97 -7.57
N THR A 95 -21.10 -1.87 -6.85
CA THR A 95 -21.46 -3.20 -7.35
C THR A 95 -22.40 -3.12 -8.54
N HIS A 96 -23.28 -2.12 -8.58
CA HIS A 96 -24.19 -1.87 -9.67
C HIS A 96 -23.47 -1.34 -10.93
N TYR A 97 -22.65 -0.29 -10.79
CA TYR A 97 -22.03 0.41 -11.93
C TYR A 97 -20.65 -0.09 -12.34
N PHE A 98 -19.85 -0.64 -11.43
CA PHE A 98 -18.49 -1.04 -11.77
C PHE A 98 -18.50 -2.33 -12.59
N PRO A 99 -17.70 -2.45 -13.67
CA PRO A 99 -17.71 -3.65 -14.51
C PRO A 99 -17.44 -4.92 -13.70
N ARG A 100 -18.45 -5.82 -13.65
CA ARG A 100 -18.48 -6.99 -12.75
C ARG A 100 -17.24 -7.87 -12.85
N LYS A 101 -16.72 -8.06 -14.08
CA LYS A 101 -15.55 -8.93 -14.35
C LYS A 101 -14.27 -8.46 -13.66
N ILE A 102 -14.15 -7.17 -13.35
CA ILE A 102 -12.96 -6.55 -12.75
C ILE A 102 -13.23 -5.92 -11.39
N ASN A 103 -14.47 -5.96 -10.89
CA ASN A 103 -14.83 -5.39 -9.60
C ASN A 103 -14.42 -6.32 -8.45
N LYS A 104 -13.22 -6.13 -7.92
CA LYS A 104 -12.65 -6.95 -6.83
C LYS A 104 -12.84 -6.36 -5.43
N LEU A 105 -13.32 -5.11 -5.32
CA LEU A 105 -13.30 -4.31 -4.10
C LEU A 105 -14.68 -3.69 -3.85
N ALA A 106 -15.06 -3.60 -2.59
CA ALA A 106 -16.14 -2.72 -2.14
C ALA A 106 -15.70 -1.24 -2.26
N ALA A 107 -16.64 -0.32 -2.06
CA ALA A 107 -16.40 1.10 -2.29
C ALA A 107 -15.50 1.69 -1.19
N HIS A 108 -14.51 2.48 -1.58
CA HIS A 108 -13.47 3.01 -0.70
C HIS A 108 -13.15 4.46 -1.01
N LEU A 109 -12.60 5.16 0.00
CA LEU A 109 -12.00 6.48 -0.12
C LEU A 109 -10.48 6.33 0.07
N THR A 110 -9.74 6.26 -1.03
CA THR A 110 -8.28 6.10 -0.98
C THR A 110 -7.61 7.42 -0.59
N LEU A 111 -6.64 7.32 0.32
CA LEU A 111 -5.72 8.41 0.66
C LEU A 111 -4.34 8.13 0.04
N PHE A 112 -3.81 6.92 0.20
CA PHE A 112 -2.51 6.51 -0.37
C PHE A 112 -2.64 5.18 -1.11
N HIS A 113 -1.92 5.01 -2.22
CA HIS A 113 -2.07 3.90 -3.15
C HIS A 113 -0.98 2.83 -3.00
N ALA A 114 0.24 3.22 -2.62
CA ALA A 114 1.38 2.33 -2.57
C ALA A 114 2.40 2.76 -1.51
N LEU A 115 2.09 2.47 -0.25
CA LEU A 115 3.02 2.62 0.87
C LEU A 115 3.94 1.39 0.97
N PRO A 116 5.27 1.52 1.01
CA PRO A 116 6.19 0.40 0.96
C PRO A 116 6.25 -0.39 2.27
N GLN A 117 6.38 -1.71 2.17
CA GLN A 117 6.54 -2.62 3.32
C GLN A 117 7.74 -2.26 4.18
N SER A 118 8.84 -1.82 3.57
CA SER A 118 10.08 -1.43 4.26
C SER A 118 9.86 -0.33 5.31
N GLN A 119 8.83 0.51 5.16
CA GLN A 119 8.53 1.62 6.06
C GLN A 119 7.37 1.32 7.03
N LEU A 120 6.78 0.12 6.96
CA LEU A 120 5.51 -0.19 7.60
C LEU A 120 5.55 -0.05 9.13
N HIS A 121 6.49 -0.74 9.78
CA HIS A 121 6.54 -0.82 11.24
C HIS A 121 7.26 0.36 11.87
N GLU A 122 8.26 0.93 11.19
CA GLU A 122 9.10 1.99 11.73
C GLU A 122 8.48 3.39 11.56
N LYS A 123 7.76 3.61 10.45
CA LYS A 123 7.22 4.94 10.10
C LYS A 123 5.71 4.93 9.95
N ILE A 124 5.14 4.10 9.07
CA ILE A 124 3.73 4.18 8.69
C ILE A 124 2.80 3.94 9.89
N ILE A 125 2.92 2.79 10.56
CA ILE A 125 2.03 2.44 11.69
C ILE A 125 2.13 3.45 12.84
N PRO A 126 3.33 3.83 13.32
CA PRO A 126 3.47 4.85 14.37
C PRO A 126 2.85 6.21 13.99
N THR A 127 3.09 6.71 12.77
CA THR A 127 2.50 7.98 12.31
C THR A 127 0.97 7.90 12.26
N LEU A 128 0.41 6.79 11.75
CA LEU A 128 -1.04 6.57 11.71
C LEU A 128 -1.64 6.59 13.12
N MET A 129 -1.00 5.96 14.10
CA MET A 129 -1.44 5.98 15.49
C MET A 129 -1.44 7.41 16.06
N GLN A 130 -0.36 8.16 15.88
CA GLN A 130 -0.23 9.53 16.38
C GLN A 130 -1.30 10.47 15.79
N ILE A 131 -1.50 10.42 14.47
CA ILE A 131 -2.48 11.27 13.80
C ILE A 131 -3.91 10.88 14.24
N THR A 132 -4.23 9.59 14.30
CA THR A 132 -5.58 9.15 14.65
C THR A 132 -5.94 9.41 16.12
N GLN A 133 -4.95 9.40 17.02
CA GLN A 133 -5.14 9.76 18.43
C GLN A 133 -5.55 11.22 18.64
N THR A 134 -5.13 12.12 17.75
CA THR A 134 -5.39 13.58 17.84
C THR A 134 -6.48 14.05 16.87
N THR A 135 -7.06 13.15 16.09
CA THR A 135 -8.09 13.50 15.10
C THR A 135 -9.45 13.03 15.63
N PRO A 136 -10.43 13.93 15.83
CA PRO A 136 -11.79 13.53 16.19
C PRO A 136 -12.51 12.92 14.96
N PRO A 137 -13.41 11.94 15.14
CA PRO A 137 -14.21 11.46 14.01
C PRO A 137 -15.17 12.55 13.52
N PHE A 138 -15.19 12.81 12.21
CA PHE A 138 -15.85 13.97 11.61
C PHE A 138 -16.98 13.56 10.64
N ARG A 139 -17.94 14.47 10.43
CA ARG A 139 -19.03 14.29 9.45
C ARG A 139 -18.46 14.28 8.04
N ILE A 140 -19.00 13.40 7.20
CA ILE A 140 -18.72 13.37 5.77
C ILE A 140 -20.03 13.40 4.99
N GLU A 141 -20.02 14.10 3.87
CA GLU A 141 -21.13 14.11 2.91
C GLU A 141 -20.60 13.75 1.53
N VAL A 142 -21.34 12.93 0.80
CA VAL A 142 -20.99 12.41 -0.51
C VAL A 142 -22.06 12.90 -1.48
N THR A 143 -21.82 14.02 -2.16
CA THR A 143 -22.90 14.81 -2.78
C THR A 143 -22.81 14.90 -4.29
N GLU A 144 -21.61 15.05 -4.84
CA GLU A 144 -21.43 15.47 -6.23
C GLU A 144 -20.87 14.34 -7.11
N PRO A 145 -21.69 13.75 -8.00
CA PRO A 145 -21.19 12.88 -9.06
C PRO A 145 -20.35 13.68 -10.06
N PHE A 146 -19.22 13.12 -10.50
CA PHE A 146 -18.37 13.74 -11.51
C PHE A 146 -17.71 12.71 -12.44
N ARG A 147 -17.32 13.16 -13.63
CA ARG A 147 -16.69 12.33 -14.67
C ARG A 147 -15.24 12.02 -14.35
N LEU A 148 -14.83 10.79 -14.65
CA LEU A 148 -13.44 10.37 -14.79
C LEU A 148 -13.16 10.10 -16.27
N LYS A 149 -11.89 9.94 -16.65
CA LYS A 149 -11.50 9.66 -18.05
C LYS A 149 -12.16 8.41 -18.64
N LYS A 150 -12.40 7.38 -17.82
CA LYS A 150 -12.95 6.06 -18.24
C LYS A 150 -14.02 5.57 -17.27
N GLY A 151 -14.85 6.49 -16.77
CA GLY A 151 -15.75 6.20 -15.67
C GLY A 151 -16.35 7.43 -14.97
N PHE A 152 -16.81 7.23 -13.75
CA PHE A 152 -17.29 8.30 -12.88
C PHE A 152 -17.18 7.92 -11.40
N ALA A 153 -17.28 8.95 -10.56
CA ALA A 153 -17.18 8.85 -9.12
C ALA A 153 -18.17 9.81 -8.43
N ILE A 154 -18.34 9.65 -7.12
CA ILE A 154 -19.03 10.64 -6.29
C ILE A 154 -18.03 11.16 -5.25
N SER A 155 -17.91 12.47 -5.15
CA SER A 155 -16.96 13.09 -4.22
C SER A 155 -17.51 13.33 -2.85
N VAL A 156 -16.61 13.26 -1.88
CA VAL A 156 -16.83 13.85 -0.56
C VAL A 156 -16.87 15.38 -0.73
N SER A 157 -17.88 16.02 -0.16
CA SER A 157 -18.02 17.47 -0.13
C SER A 157 -16.78 18.10 0.50
N ARG A 158 -16.32 19.21 -0.08
CA ARG A 158 -15.17 19.95 0.45
C ARG A 158 -15.43 20.40 1.89
N GLU A 159 -16.57 21.04 2.11
CA GLU A 159 -16.97 21.61 3.40
C GLU A 159 -17.26 20.51 4.45
N ASN A 160 -17.83 19.39 4.01
CA ASN A 160 -18.23 18.30 4.88
C ASN A 160 -17.38 17.04 4.62
N GLY A 161 -16.18 17.05 5.18
CA GLY A 161 -15.28 15.89 5.26
C GLY A 161 -14.08 15.93 4.31
N GLY A 162 -14.19 16.63 3.17
CA GLY A 162 -13.15 16.72 2.17
C GLY A 162 -11.92 17.47 2.67
N GLU A 163 -12.09 18.62 3.32
CA GLU A 163 -10.98 19.38 3.88
C GLU A 163 -10.29 18.65 5.04
N GLN A 164 -11.05 17.98 5.91
CA GLN A 164 -10.49 17.16 6.99
C GLN A 164 -9.68 15.99 6.42
N ALA A 165 -10.19 15.28 5.41
CA ALA A 165 -9.47 14.20 4.75
C ALA A 165 -8.19 14.70 4.06
N ARG A 166 -8.24 15.87 3.42
CA ARG A 166 -7.07 16.52 2.82
C ARG A 166 -6.03 16.89 3.86
N ALA A 167 -6.45 17.46 5.00
CA ALA A 167 -5.55 17.81 6.10
C ALA A 167 -4.85 16.57 6.69
N ILE A 168 -5.58 15.46 6.85
CA ILE A 168 -5.00 14.17 7.29
C ILE A 168 -3.95 13.69 6.28
N HIS A 169 -4.27 13.72 4.99
CA HIS A 169 -3.33 13.34 3.93
C HIS A 169 -2.07 14.21 3.96
N GLN A 170 -2.20 15.54 4.08
CA GLN A 170 -1.06 16.45 4.14
C GLN A 170 -0.17 16.20 5.36
N ARG A 171 -0.76 16.02 6.55
CA ARG A 171 0.00 15.69 7.77
C ARG A 171 0.78 14.38 7.63
N LEU A 172 0.20 13.38 6.98
CA LEU A 172 0.88 12.11 6.68
C LEU A 172 2.05 12.32 5.70
N GLN A 173 1.83 13.08 4.62
CA GLN A 173 2.89 13.41 3.66
C GLN A 173 4.04 14.17 4.33
N GLU A 174 3.75 15.17 5.16
CA GLU A 174 4.75 15.94 5.90
C GLU A 174 5.58 15.05 6.81
N ALA A 175 4.94 14.20 7.61
CA ALA A 175 5.62 13.26 8.50
C ALA A 175 6.53 12.26 7.76
N TRP A 176 6.26 11.97 6.48
CA TRP A 176 7.04 11.02 5.69
C TRP A 176 8.04 11.69 4.72
N LYS A 177 8.01 13.02 4.59
CA LYS A 177 9.00 13.80 3.82
C LYS A 177 10.34 13.92 4.55
N GLU A 178 10.31 13.99 5.88
CA GLU A 178 11.47 14.41 6.68
C GLU A 178 12.47 13.28 6.99
N GLU A 179 12.10 12.01 6.84
CA GLU A 179 12.92 10.85 7.26
C GLU A 179 13.21 9.85 6.12
N GLY A 180 13.56 10.35 4.94
CA GLY A 180 14.21 9.55 3.90
C GLY A 180 15.68 9.30 4.23
N GLY A 181 16.00 8.15 4.81
CA GLY A 181 17.37 7.70 5.04
C GLY A 181 18.14 7.57 3.72
N GLY A 182 19.06 8.51 3.47
CA GLY A 182 19.94 8.48 2.30
C GLY A 182 20.32 9.87 1.77
N GLY A 183 20.88 10.74 2.60
CA GLY A 183 21.73 11.88 2.18
C GLY A 183 21.16 12.96 1.23
N GLY A 184 19.91 12.88 0.77
CA GLY A 184 19.40 13.69 -0.35
C GLY A 184 18.09 14.45 -0.11
N GLY A 185 17.44 14.32 1.05
CA GLY A 185 16.22 15.09 1.38
C GLY A 185 14.97 14.71 0.57
N GLU A 186 14.99 13.62 -0.20
CA GLU A 186 13.83 13.10 -0.93
C GLU A 186 13.14 12.00 -0.09
N GLY A 187 11.84 12.16 0.19
CA GLY A 187 11.05 11.16 0.92
C GLY A 187 10.84 9.86 0.12
N TRP A 188 10.29 8.82 0.76
CA TRP A 188 10.11 7.48 0.16
C TRP A 188 8.74 7.25 -0.49
N LEU A 189 7.89 8.27 -0.56
CA LEU A 189 6.58 8.15 -1.20
C LEU A 189 6.70 8.07 -2.71
N SER A 190 5.81 7.28 -3.34
CA SER A 190 5.66 7.30 -4.80
C SER A 190 5.28 8.70 -5.30
N GLU A 191 5.58 9.03 -6.55
CA GLU A 191 5.19 10.32 -7.15
C GLU A 191 3.68 10.58 -7.03
N GLN A 192 2.86 9.55 -7.23
CA GLN A 192 1.40 9.64 -7.11
C GLN A 192 0.97 10.01 -5.68
N ASP A 193 1.58 9.36 -4.69
CA ASP A 193 1.24 9.58 -3.29
C ASP A 193 1.89 10.84 -2.70
N ALA A 194 3.00 11.32 -3.28
CA ALA A 194 3.64 12.59 -2.95
C ALA A 194 2.90 13.79 -3.58
N ALA A 195 2.36 13.63 -4.79
CA ALA A 195 1.57 14.66 -5.48
C ALA A 195 0.11 14.74 -5.01
N GLY A 196 -0.41 13.69 -4.33
CA GLY A 196 -1.83 13.47 -4.03
C GLY A 196 -2.55 14.46 -3.10
N GLY A 197 -1.85 15.45 -2.52
CA GLY A 197 -2.40 16.38 -1.51
C GLY A 197 -3.46 17.38 -1.99
N GLY A 198 -3.81 17.39 -3.28
CA GLY A 198 -4.81 18.29 -3.89
C GLY A 198 -6.02 17.59 -4.53
N GLY A 199 -6.07 16.25 -4.54
CA GLY A 199 -7.14 15.50 -5.17
C GLY A 199 -8.45 15.53 -4.37
N ARG A 200 -9.59 15.61 -5.06
CA ARG A 200 -10.93 15.46 -4.49
C ARG A 200 -11.10 14.01 -4.00
N VAL A 201 -11.24 13.79 -2.69
CA VAL A 201 -11.51 12.46 -2.11
C VAL A 201 -12.86 11.95 -2.61
N HIS A 202 -12.92 10.73 -3.13
CA HIS A 202 -14.10 10.23 -3.83
C HIS A 202 -14.26 8.71 -3.77
N TYR A 203 -15.51 8.26 -3.91
CA TYR A 203 -15.84 6.88 -4.20
C TYR A 203 -15.89 6.66 -5.71
N THR A 204 -14.98 5.84 -6.24
CA THR A 204 -15.07 5.41 -7.63
C THR A 204 -16.20 4.41 -7.80
N LEU A 205 -17.17 4.72 -8.66
CA LEU A 205 -18.32 3.85 -8.95
C LEU A 205 -18.17 3.10 -10.27
N MET A 206 -17.52 3.71 -11.26
CA MET A 206 -17.20 3.10 -12.54
C MET A 206 -15.80 3.56 -12.96
N ASN A 207 -14.97 2.64 -13.45
CA ASN A 207 -13.67 2.96 -14.05
C ASN A 207 -13.25 1.83 -14.99
N LYS A 208 -12.28 2.12 -15.87
CA LYS A 208 -11.73 1.19 -16.87
C LYS A 208 -12.78 0.72 -17.89
N VAL A 209 -13.70 1.61 -18.26
CA VAL A 209 -14.66 1.41 -19.35
C VAL A 209 -14.23 2.30 -20.51
N ASP A 210 -14.06 1.70 -21.70
CA ASP A 210 -13.63 2.41 -22.91
C ASP A 210 -14.81 2.95 -23.73
N ASP A 211 -16.00 2.39 -23.56
CA ASP A 211 -17.23 2.84 -24.22
C ASP A 211 -17.78 4.09 -23.54
N GLU A 212 -17.51 5.26 -24.12
CA GLU A 212 -17.94 6.55 -23.56
C GLU A 212 -19.47 6.70 -23.50
N GLU A 213 -20.22 6.08 -24.43
CA GLU A 213 -21.68 6.14 -24.42
C GLU A 213 -22.25 5.35 -23.24
N GLU A 214 -21.70 4.17 -22.95
CA GLU A 214 -22.05 3.38 -21.76
C GLU A 214 -21.81 4.19 -20.48
N VAL A 215 -20.63 4.82 -20.37
CA VAL A 215 -20.29 5.63 -19.20
C VAL A 215 -21.22 6.85 -19.10
N ALA A 216 -21.51 7.53 -20.21
CA ALA A 216 -22.39 8.70 -20.23
C ALA A 216 -23.82 8.36 -19.77
N LYS A 217 -24.39 7.29 -20.30
CA LYS A 217 -25.74 6.82 -19.92
C LYS A 217 -25.83 6.48 -18.43
N ALA A 218 -24.88 5.69 -17.93
CA ALA A 218 -24.85 5.31 -16.51
C ALA A 218 -24.64 6.52 -15.58
N PHE A 219 -23.85 7.50 -16.01
CA PHE A 219 -23.63 8.73 -15.26
C PHE A 219 -24.89 9.61 -15.16
N GLU A 220 -25.63 9.78 -16.26
CA GLU A 220 -26.90 10.54 -16.24
C GLU A 220 -27.99 9.83 -15.43
N GLU A 221 -28.04 8.50 -15.49
CA GLU A 221 -28.91 7.70 -14.61
C GLU A 221 -28.62 8.00 -13.13
N LEU A 222 -27.34 7.91 -12.72
CA LEU A 222 -26.91 8.23 -11.35
C LEU A 222 -27.33 9.65 -10.96
N LYS A 223 -27.08 10.65 -11.81
CA LYS A 223 -27.46 12.04 -11.55
C LYS A 223 -28.97 12.23 -11.37
N GLY A 224 -29.78 11.44 -12.07
CA GLY A 224 -31.25 11.51 -11.98
C GLY A 224 -31.79 11.23 -10.59
N PHE A 225 -31.21 10.25 -9.88
CA PHE A 225 -31.69 9.85 -8.55
C PHE A 225 -30.77 10.19 -7.38
N TRP A 226 -29.49 10.50 -7.60
CA TRP A 226 -28.56 10.79 -6.51
C TRP A 226 -28.89 12.13 -5.85
N LYS A 227 -29.22 12.10 -4.55
CA LYS A 227 -29.52 13.28 -3.74
C LYS A 227 -28.49 13.55 -2.65
N GLY A 228 -27.35 12.86 -2.72
CA GLY A 228 -26.35 12.84 -1.66
C GLY A 228 -26.64 11.81 -0.57
N ASP A 229 -25.60 11.53 0.20
CA ASP A 229 -25.69 10.78 1.45
C ASP A 229 -24.60 11.26 2.41
N GLY A 230 -24.68 10.86 3.67
CA GLY A 230 -23.73 11.27 4.69
C GLY A 230 -23.49 10.21 5.75
N GLY A 231 -22.43 10.43 6.51
CA GLY A 231 -22.03 9.57 7.61
C GLY A 231 -20.93 10.21 8.41
N ARG A 232 -20.09 9.38 9.03
CA ARG A 232 -18.87 9.84 9.67
C ARG A 232 -17.65 9.13 9.11
N ALA A 233 -16.54 9.84 9.06
CA ALA A 233 -15.23 9.22 9.00
C ALA A 233 -14.83 8.80 10.41
N GLU A 234 -14.56 7.51 10.61
CA GLU A 234 -14.33 6.91 11.93
C GLU A 234 -12.86 6.54 12.18
N GLY A 235 -12.03 6.62 11.15
CA GLY A 235 -10.61 6.30 11.25
C GLY A 235 -9.97 6.07 9.90
N LEU A 236 -8.85 5.35 9.92
CA LEU A 236 -8.09 4.90 8.77
C LEU A 236 -8.02 3.37 8.75
N ALA A 237 -7.95 2.80 7.55
CA ALA A 237 -7.68 1.38 7.36
C ALA A 237 -6.54 1.18 6.38
N LEU A 238 -5.66 0.26 6.75
CA LEU A 238 -4.49 -0.14 5.99
C LEU A 238 -4.76 -1.53 5.38
N TRP A 239 -4.35 -1.69 4.13
CA TRP A 239 -4.60 -2.89 3.36
C TRP A 239 -3.36 -3.28 2.57
N ARG A 240 -2.94 -4.54 2.66
CA ARG A 240 -1.89 -5.07 1.79
C ARG A 240 -2.43 -5.32 0.40
N TYR A 241 -1.77 -4.79 -0.62
CA TYR A 241 -2.10 -5.07 -2.02
C TYR A 241 -1.62 -6.47 -2.43
N ASP A 242 -2.50 -7.25 -3.06
CA ASP A 242 -2.22 -8.60 -3.57
C ASP A 242 -2.94 -8.78 -4.92
N ARG A 243 -2.25 -8.47 -6.03
CA ARG A 243 -2.72 -8.74 -7.40
C ARG A 243 -4.15 -8.24 -7.70
N GLY A 244 -4.43 -7.02 -7.24
CA GLY A 244 -5.72 -6.34 -7.39
C GLY A 244 -6.75 -6.65 -6.30
N PHE A 245 -6.43 -7.53 -5.35
CA PHE A 245 -7.15 -7.67 -4.09
C PHE A 245 -6.48 -6.83 -3.01
N TRP A 246 -7.29 -6.31 -2.10
CA TRP A 246 -6.80 -5.67 -0.88
C TRP A 246 -7.05 -6.62 0.28
N ARG A 247 -5.98 -7.02 0.97
CA ARG A 247 -6.03 -7.84 2.17
C ARG A 247 -6.02 -6.93 3.38
N TRP A 248 -6.93 -7.18 4.30
CA TRP A 248 -6.97 -6.45 5.56
C TRP A 248 -5.64 -6.55 6.31
N GLU A 249 -5.12 -5.40 6.77
CA GLU A 249 -3.96 -5.32 7.66
C GLU A 249 -4.40 -4.84 9.05
N GLN A 250 -4.81 -3.57 9.16
CA GLN A 250 -5.11 -2.94 10.45
C GLN A 250 -6.04 -1.73 10.28
N LYS A 251 -6.80 -1.37 11.33
CA LYS A 251 -7.48 -0.07 11.46
C LYS A 251 -6.93 0.76 12.60
N PHE A 252 -7.08 2.07 12.43
CA PHE A 252 -6.71 3.11 13.36
C PHE A 252 -7.92 4.03 13.53
N LEU A 253 -8.63 3.92 14.66
CA LEU A 253 -9.84 4.70 14.89
C LEU A 253 -9.48 6.13 15.33
N PHE A 254 -10.26 7.10 14.87
CA PHE A 254 -10.17 8.48 15.34
C PHE A 254 -10.61 8.58 16.80
N ARG A 255 -9.80 9.28 17.61
CA ARG A 255 -9.95 9.39 19.08
C ARG A 255 -9.78 10.81 19.62
N GLY A 256 -9.51 11.80 18.76
CA GLY A 256 -9.42 13.19 19.20
C GLY A 256 -10.73 13.63 19.87
N GLU A 257 -10.59 14.50 20.87
CA GLU A 257 -11.71 15.17 21.54
C GLU A 257 -12.20 16.37 20.73
#